data_AF-A0A0Q4F710-F1
#
_entry.id   AF-A0A0Q4F710-F1
#
_cell.length_a   1.000
_cell.length_b   1.000
_cell.length_c   1.000
_cell.angle_alpha   90.00
_cell.angle_beta   90.00
_cell.angle_gamma   90.00
#
_symmetry.space_group_name_H-M   'P 1'
#
loop_
_entity.id
_entity.type
_entity.pdbx_description
1 polymer ?
#
loop_
_entity_poly.entity_id
_entity_poly.type
_entity_poly.pdbx_seq_one_letter_code
_entity_poly.pdbx_strand_id
1 'polypeptide(L)'
;MTPERAGYRSDFLAVPVALPAPTAGTPLRELRYTHFSVLLDPVRRLARSTGVNIDGDALTDIERGDDWHLDDRIPEDEQVGEAVYARNDLDRGHLVRRRDPVWGDRATAEQANLDTFAYPNAAPQAGDFNQSKELWLGLEDHVLAYAQTNRNRISVFTSPVLALNDPLYRGVGIPQAFWKVAAWTTAVDGIASLRAAAFVLDQSSQLVDIDLNDASAQALIDGGPPPLGPYLSYQVPVEDVESLTGLDFGELVMADVMAPVLAGRADGSPRTGWVRLRNDGDITLEKAAS
;
A
#
# COMPACT_ATOMS: atom_id res chain seq x y z
N MET A 1 16.91 -11.89 -23.15
CA MET A 1 17.50 -11.84 -21.81
C MET A 1 16.39 -11.34 -20.91
N THR A 2 15.99 -12.11 -19.89
CA THR A 2 14.93 -11.69 -18.97
C THR A 2 15.38 -10.42 -18.25
N PRO A 3 14.58 -9.35 -18.18
CA PRO A 3 14.93 -8.14 -17.45
C PRO A 3 15.28 -8.46 -16.00
N GLU A 4 16.24 -7.71 -15.44
CA GLU A 4 16.64 -7.90 -14.05
C GLU A 4 15.52 -7.44 -13.11
N ARG A 5 15.06 -8.37 -12.25
CA ARG A 5 14.14 -8.05 -11.15
C ARG A 5 14.92 -7.41 -9.99
N ALA A 6 15.34 -6.16 -10.19
CA ALA A 6 16.17 -5.41 -9.24
C ALA A 6 15.45 -5.10 -7.91
N GLY A 7 14.12 -5.17 -7.88
CA GLY A 7 13.32 -4.82 -6.74
C GLY A 7 13.06 -3.32 -6.61
N TYR A 8 12.51 -2.94 -5.46
CA TYR A 8 12.51 -1.56 -4.98
C TYR A 8 13.94 -1.07 -4.72
N ARG A 9 14.26 0.13 -5.20
CA ARG A 9 15.53 0.83 -4.98
C ARG A 9 15.33 1.96 -3.97
N SER A 10 16.07 1.90 -2.87
CA SER A 10 16.00 2.91 -1.81
C SER A 10 16.67 4.23 -2.19
N ASP A 11 17.58 4.23 -3.16
CA ASP A 11 18.28 5.39 -3.70
C ASP A 11 17.59 5.99 -4.95
N PHE A 12 16.33 5.61 -5.20
CA PHE A 12 15.59 6.07 -6.38
C PHE A 12 15.28 7.57 -6.37
N LEU A 13 14.99 8.10 -5.18
CA LEU A 13 14.76 9.52 -4.91
C LEU A 13 16.08 10.22 -4.52
N ALA A 14 16.12 11.55 -4.60
CA ALA A 14 17.31 12.33 -4.22
C ALA A 14 17.70 12.19 -2.73
N VAL A 15 16.73 11.84 -1.88
CA VAL A 15 16.94 11.44 -0.49
C VAL A 15 16.62 9.95 -0.40
N PRO A 16 17.54 9.09 0.09
CA PRO A 16 17.28 7.66 0.19
C PRO A 16 16.10 7.35 1.11
N VAL A 17 15.23 6.44 0.69
CA VAL A 17 14.07 5.97 1.47
C VAL A 17 14.08 4.45 1.52
N ALA A 18 14.23 3.89 2.73
CA ALA A 18 14.16 2.45 2.94
C ALA A 18 12.73 1.92 2.70
N LEU A 19 12.62 0.65 2.32
CA LEU A 19 11.34 -0.06 2.28
C LEU A 19 10.84 -0.26 3.73
N PRO A 20 9.63 0.20 4.10
CA PRO A 20 9.12 0.01 5.45
C PRO A 20 9.07 -1.47 5.81
N ALA A 21 9.69 -1.83 6.93
CA ALA A 21 9.87 -3.21 7.37
C ALA A 21 9.70 -3.29 8.90
N PRO A 22 9.27 -4.43 9.46
CA PRO A 22 9.23 -4.60 10.91
C PRO A 22 10.64 -4.55 11.50
N THR A 23 10.71 -4.24 12.78
CA THR A 23 11.97 -4.36 13.55
C THR A 23 12.50 -5.80 13.53
N ALA A 24 13.82 -5.95 13.67
CA ALA A 24 14.52 -7.21 13.44
C ALA A 24 13.91 -8.39 14.24
N GLY A 25 13.77 -9.55 13.58
CA GLY A 25 13.32 -10.81 14.20
C GLY A 25 12.04 -11.40 13.62
N THR A 26 11.30 -10.66 12.79
CA THR A 26 10.16 -11.21 12.04
C THR A 26 10.65 -11.93 10.78
N PRO A 27 10.40 -13.25 10.61
CA PRO A 27 10.78 -13.95 9.39
C PRO A 27 9.89 -13.49 8.22
N LEU A 28 10.51 -12.91 7.20
CA LEU A 28 9.84 -12.43 5.98
C LEU A 28 10.51 -13.02 4.74
N ARG A 29 9.76 -13.18 3.66
CA ARG A 29 10.32 -13.43 2.32
C ARG A 29 10.42 -12.10 1.58
N GLU A 30 11.63 -11.68 1.25
CA GLU A 30 11.83 -10.55 0.33
C GLU A 30 11.75 -11.06 -1.11
N LEU A 31 10.73 -10.61 -1.83
CA LEU A 31 10.53 -10.93 -3.24
C LEU A 31 10.82 -9.68 -4.07
N ARG A 32 11.90 -9.71 -4.82
CA ARG A 32 12.24 -8.65 -5.78
C ARG A 32 11.57 -8.91 -7.12
N TYR A 33 10.89 -7.90 -7.61
CA TYR A 33 10.27 -7.85 -8.92
C TYR A 33 10.86 -6.67 -9.72
N THR A 34 10.41 -6.48 -10.95
CA THR A 34 10.87 -5.36 -11.76
C THR A 34 10.32 -4.05 -11.20
N HIS A 35 11.21 -3.21 -10.64
CA HIS A 35 10.94 -1.90 -10.03
C HIS A 35 10.14 -1.87 -8.73
N PHE A 36 9.81 -3.03 -8.16
CA PHE A 36 9.15 -3.13 -6.86
C PHE A 36 9.58 -4.35 -6.06
N SER A 37 9.41 -4.29 -4.75
CA SER A 37 9.66 -5.41 -3.83
C SER A 37 8.43 -5.68 -2.97
N VAL A 38 8.26 -6.94 -2.58
CA VAL A 38 7.26 -7.40 -1.61
C VAL A 38 7.99 -8.01 -0.41
N LEU A 39 7.64 -7.56 0.79
CA LEU A 39 7.99 -8.22 2.04
C LEU A 39 6.82 -9.08 2.48
N LEU A 40 6.88 -10.37 2.15
CA LEU A 40 5.82 -11.33 2.42
C LEU A 40 5.96 -11.92 3.83
N ASP A 41 4.87 -11.95 4.59
CA ASP A 41 4.76 -12.72 5.82
C ASP A 41 4.30 -14.13 5.47
N PRO A 42 5.14 -15.16 5.62
CA PRO A 42 4.82 -16.52 5.17
C PRO A 42 3.71 -17.18 6.00
N VAL A 43 3.44 -16.69 7.22
CA VAL A 43 2.37 -17.20 8.08
C VAL A 43 1.04 -16.56 7.70
N ARG A 44 1.03 -15.24 7.50
CA ARG A 44 -0.15 -14.50 7.03
C ARG A 44 -0.45 -14.73 5.56
N ARG A 45 0.57 -15.18 4.79
CA ARG A 45 0.54 -15.42 3.35
C ARG A 45 0.27 -14.17 2.50
N LEU A 46 0.38 -13.00 3.14
CA LEU A 46 0.10 -11.68 2.58
C LEU A 46 1.28 -10.75 2.84
N ALA A 47 1.45 -9.74 1.98
CA ALA A 47 2.51 -8.76 2.14
C ALA A 47 2.34 -7.98 3.45
N ARG A 48 3.43 -7.85 4.21
CA ARG A 48 3.56 -6.88 5.31
C ARG A 48 3.80 -5.48 4.76
N SER A 49 4.56 -5.39 3.68
CA SER A 49 4.89 -4.15 3.01
C SER A 49 5.22 -4.43 1.55
N THR A 50 4.86 -3.51 0.68
CA THR A 50 5.38 -3.44 -0.69
C THR A 50 5.98 -2.07 -0.91
N GLY A 51 6.93 -1.97 -1.84
CA GLY A 51 7.46 -0.68 -2.28
C GLY A 51 7.72 -0.71 -3.77
N VAL A 52 7.28 0.34 -4.48
CA VAL A 52 7.47 0.50 -5.92
C VAL A 52 8.15 1.83 -6.21
N ASN A 53 9.06 1.83 -7.18
CA ASN A 53 9.60 3.05 -7.78
C ASN A 53 8.82 3.37 -9.05
N ILE A 54 8.34 4.60 -9.18
CA ILE A 54 7.62 5.11 -10.34
C ILE A 54 8.49 6.18 -11.01
N ASP A 55 8.94 5.91 -12.23
CA ASP A 55 9.63 6.90 -13.05
C ASP A 55 8.63 7.53 -14.03
N GLY A 56 8.07 8.69 -13.64
CA GLY A 56 7.08 9.40 -14.43
C GLY A 56 7.52 9.77 -15.85
N ASP A 57 8.84 9.91 -16.08
CA ASP A 57 9.42 10.23 -17.39
C ASP A 57 9.52 9.04 -18.33
N ALA A 58 9.53 7.82 -17.79
CA ALA A 58 9.78 6.59 -18.53
C ALA A 58 8.56 5.66 -18.60
N LEU A 59 7.39 6.11 -18.11
CA LEU A 59 6.17 5.32 -18.14
C LEU A 59 5.81 4.87 -19.55
N THR A 60 5.49 3.58 -19.68
CA THR A 60 5.14 2.93 -20.93
C THR A 60 3.72 2.39 -20.84
N ASP A 61 2.95 2.53 -21.91
CA ASP A 61 1.63 1.91 -21.97
C ASP A 61 1.75 0.44 -22.44
N ILE A 62 1.37 -0.47 -21.55
CA ILE A 62 1.30 -1.91 -21.80
C ILE A 62 -0.16 -2.31 -21.63
N GLU A 63 -0.68 -3.05 -22.61
CA GLU A 63 -2.03 -3.61 -22.54
C GLU A 63 -2.21 -4.43 -21.26
N ARG A 64 -3.38 -4.30 -20.65
CA ARG A 64 -3.69 -5.03 -19.42
C ARG A 64 -3.80 -6.52 -19.74
N GLY A 65 -3.01 -7.34 -19.04
CA GLY A 65 -3.20 -8.78 -18.93
C GLY A 65 -4.13 -9.14 -17.76
N ASP A 66 -4.26 -10.43 -17.50
CA ASP A 66 -4.91 -10.99 -16.30
C ASP A 66 -4.21 -12.26 -15.82
N ASP A 67 -2.88 -12.29 -16.01
CA ASP A 67 -2.04 -13.48 -15.88
C ASP A 67 -1.63 -13.72 -14.41
N TRP A 68 -2.63 -13.85 -13.54
CA TRP A 68 -2.42 -14.17 -12.13
C TRP A 68 -1.67 -15.49 -11.95
N HIS A 69 -0.59 -15.47 -11.19
CA HIS A 69 0.27 -16.63 -10.99
C HIS A 69 0.85 -16.67 -9.58
N LEU A 70 1.13 -17.89 -9.12
CA LEU A 70 1.91 -18.11 -7.90
C LEU A 70 3.38 -17.74 -8.17
N ASP A 71 4.09 -17.33 -7.13
CA ASP A 71 5.54 -17.16 -7.20
C ASP A 71 6.24 -18.46 -6.79
N ASP A 72 6.81 -19.16 -7.76
CA ASP A 72 7.50 -20.44 -7.59
C ASP A 72 8.77 -20.35 -6.72
N ARG A 73 9.23 -19.13 -6.37
CA ARG A 73 10.39 -18.91 -5.48
C ARG A 73 10.08 -19.19 -4.02
N ILE A 74 8.80 -19.31 -3.66
CA ILE A 74 8.33 -19.60 -2.31
C ILE A 74 7.34 -20.78 -2.34
N PRO A 75 7.17 -21.49 -1.22
CA PRO A 75 6.15 -22.53 -1.12
C PRO A 75 4.74 -22.00 -1.42
N GLU A 76 3.90 -22.84 -2.03
CA GLU A 76 2.51 -22.50 -2.36
C GLU A 76 1.67 -22.20 -1.10
N ASP A 77 1.98 -22.87 0.02
CA ASP A 77 1.33 -22.65 1.31
C ASP A 77 1.81 -21.41 2.06
N GLU A 78 2.82 -20.69 1.56
CA GLU A 78 3.29 -19.41 2.11
C GLU A 78 2.67 -18.19 1.40
N GLN A 79 1.79 -18.38 0.40
CA GLN A 79 1.13 -17.30 -0.34
C GLN A 79 -0.36 -17.56 -0.55
N VAL A 80 -1.14 -16.50 -0.75
CA VAL A 80 -2.57 -16.61 -1.05
C VAL A 80 -2.78 -16.78 -2.55
N GLY A 81 -3.13 -18.00 -2.98
CA GLY A 81 -3.49 -18.29 -4.37
C GLY A 81 -4.97 -18.12 -4.70
N GLU A 82 -5.35 -18.55 -5.90
CA GLU A 82 -6.69 -18.46 -6.48
C GLU A 82 -7.82 -18.98 -5.57
N ALA A 83 -7.52 -19.98 -4.74
CA ALA A 83 -8.49 -20.64 -3.88
C ALA A 83 -9.21 -19.68 -2.93
N VAL A 84 -8.65 -18.52 -2.57
CA VAL A 84 -9.34 -17.53 -1.71
C VAL A 84 -10.32 -16.67 -2.50
N TYR A 85 -10.07 -16.40 -3.77
CA TYR A 85 -10.86 -15.50 -4.61
C TYR A 85 -11.96 -16.22 -5.40
N ALA A 86 -11.88 -17.55 -5.49
CA ALA A 86 -12.82 -18.32 -6.31
C ALA A 86 -14.25 -18.32 -5.74
N ARG A 87 -15.21 -17.86 -6.54
CA ARG A 87 -16.67 -17.91 -6.27
C ARG A 87 -17.08 -17.13 -5.02
N ASN A 88 -16.58 -15.91 -4.90
CA ASN A 88 -17.01 -14.91 -3.92
C ASN A 88 -16.74 -13.52 -4.52
N ASP A 89 -17.10 -12.48 -3.77
CA ASP A 89 -16.91 -11.08 -4.18
C ASP A 89 -15.58 -10.49 -3.67
N LEU A 90 -14.56 -11.32 -3.41
CA LEU A 90 -13.20 -10.86 -3.13
C LEU A 90 -12.42 -10.78 -4.44
N ASP A 91 -11.99 -9.57 -4.77
CA ASP A 91 -11.04 -9.28 -5.84
C ASP A 91 -9.59 -9.51 -5.41
N ARG A 92 -8.75 -9.82 -6.40
CA ARG A 92 -7.29 -9.81 -6.29
C ARG A 92 -6.79 -8.37 -6.32
N GLY A 93 -6.97 -7.68 -5.19
CA GLY A 93 -6.58 -6.28 -5.02
C GLY A 93 -5.06 -6.13 -5.11
N HIS A 94 -4.57 -5.43 -6.13
CA HIS A 94 -3.14 -5.15 -6.29
C HIS A 94 -2.65 -4.25 -5.15
N LEU A 95 -1.50 -4.58 -4.57
CA LEU A 95 -0.81 -3.73 -3.60
C LEU A 95 0.11 -2.74 -4.30
N VAL A 96 1.02 -3.23 -5.14
CA VAL A 96 1.65 -2.43 -6.19
C VAL A 96 0.72 -2.41 -7.39
N ARG A 97 0.18 -1.23 -7.70
CA ARG A 97 -0.72 -1.03 -8.82
C ARG A 97 -0.02 -1.40 -10.12
N ARG A 98 -0.74 -2.08 -11.02
CA ARG A 98 -0.23 -2.58 -12.31
C ARG A 98 0.63 -1.57 -13.08
N ARG A 99 0.23 -0.30 -13.15
CA ARG A 99 0.90 0.72 -13.99
C ARG A 99 2.13 1.34 -13.35
N ASP A 100 2.25 1.27 -12.03
CA ASP A 100 3.28 1.98 -11.27
C ASP A 100 4.71 1.55 -11.64
N PRO A 101 5.01 0.24 -11.77
CA PRO A 101 6.35 -0.21 -12.17
C PRO A 101 6.52 -0.29 -13.70
N VAL A 102 5.55 0.15 -14.51
CA VAL A 102 5.58 -0.09 -15.97
C VAL A 102 6.28 1.07 -16.68
N TRP A 103 7.61 1.09 -16.57
CA TRP A 103 8.47 2.10 -17.18
C TRP A 103 9.81 1.53 -17.64
N GLY A 104 10.48 2.25 -18.55
CA GLY A 104 11.75 1.85 -19.17
C GLY A 104 11.57 1.34 -20.60
N ASP A 105 12.49 0.49 -21.06
CA ASP A 105 12.33 -0.15 -22.37
C ASP A 105 11.15 -1.13 -22.38
N ARG A 106 10.65 -1.46 -23.58
CA ARG A 106 9.45 -2.29 -23.75
C ARG A 106 9.57 -3.65 -23.04
N ALA A 107 10.72 -4.32 -23.09
CA ALA A 107 10.88 -5.64 -22.49
C ALA A 107 10.84 -5.55 -20.95
N THR A 108 11.50 -4.53 -20.38
CA THR A 108 11.42 -4.23 -18.94
C THR A 108 10.00 -3.90 -18.50
N ALA A 109 9.29 -3.05 -19.25
CA ALA A 109 7.91 -2.66 -18.96
C ALA A 109 6.92 -3.84 -19.06
N GLU A 110 7.08 -4.74 -20.05
CA GLU A 110 6.29 -5.97 -20.16
C GLU A 110 6.53 -6.91 -18.98
N GLN A 111 7.79 -7.08 -18.56
CA GLN A 111 8.13 -7.89 -17.39
C GLN A 111 7.56 -7.29 -16.10
N ALA A 112 7.66 -5.97 -15.91
CA ALA A 112 7.06 -5.29 -14.77
C ALA A 112 5.55 -5.45 -14.73
N ASN A 113 4.87 -5.32 -15.88
CA ASN A 113 3.43 -5.55 -15.98
C ASN A 113 3.06 -7.00 -15.63
N LEU A 114 3.81 -8.00 -16.10
CA LEU A 114 3.59 -9.39 -15.72
C LEU A 114 3.80 -9.60 -14.21
N ASP A 115 4.89 -9.06 -13.67
CA ASP A 115 5.26 -9.19 -12.26
C ASP A 115 4.17 -8.69 -11.30
N THR A 116 3.38 -7.68 -11.68
CA THR A 116 2.30 -7.17 -10.80
C THR A 116 1.17 -8.17 -10.57
N PHE A 117 1.03 -9.20 -11.41
CA PHE A 117 0.05 -10.28 -11.29
C PHE A 117 0.54 -11.46 -10.45
N ALA A 118 1.71 -11.37 -9.83
CA ALA A 118 2.12 -12.38 -8.85
C ALA A 118 1.25 -12.28 -7.60
N TYR A 119 0.68 -13.39 -7.13
CA TYR A 119 -0.18 -13.41 -5.94
C TYR A 119 0.42 -12.79 -4.67
N PRO A 120 1.75 -12.83 -4.40
CA PRO A 120 2.33 -12.08 -3.28
C PRO A 120 2.12 -10.57 -3.33
N ASN A 121 1.83 -10.00 -4.51
CA ASN A 121 1.46 -8.60 -4.71
C ASN A 121 -0.06 -8.35 -4.59
N ALA A 122 -0.86 -9.34 -4.18
CA ALA A 122 -2.30 -9.21 -4.00
C ALA A 122 -2.72 -9.38 -2.55
N ALA A 123 -3.85 -8.77 -2.23
CA ALA A 123 -4.60 -9.04 -1.00
C ALA A 123 -6.11 -9.13 -1.30
N PRO A 124 -6.88 -9.90 -0.50
CA PRO A 124 -8.33 -9.95 -0.63
C PRO A 124 -8.97 -8.58 -0.37
N GLN A 125 -9.62 -8.06 -1.39
CA GLN A 125 -10.38 -6.82 -1.31
C GLN A 125 -11.82 -7.09 -1.73
N ALA A 126 -12.81 -6.61 -0.99
CA ALA A 126 -14.20 -6.65 -1.44
C ALA A 126 -14.33 -5.97 -2.81
N GLY A 127 -15.11 -6.52 -3.73
CA GLY A 127 -15.24 -6.01 -5.10
C GLY A 127 -15.61 -4.52 -5.13
N ASP A 128 -16.58 -4.12 -4.33
CA ASP A 128 -17.00 -2.71 -4.20
C ASP A 128 -15.89 -1.80 -3.66
N PHE A 129 -15.00 -2.33 -2.80
CA PHE A 129 -13.83 -1.60 -2.30
C PHE A 129 -12.76 -1.44 -3.38
N ASN A 130 -12.38 -2.53 -4.04
CA ASN A 130 -11.33 -2.55 -5.07
C ASN A 130 -11.73 -1.77 -6.33
N GLN A 131 -13.01 -1.80 -6.71
CA GLN A 131 -13.51 -1.20 -7.95
C GLN A 131 -14.06 0.22 -7.75
N SER A 132 -14.20 0.68 -6.51
CA SER A 132 -14.66 2.04 -6.24
C SER A 132 -13.68 3.06 -6.82
N LYS A 133 -14.19 3.83 -7.78
CA LYS A 133 -13.46 4.92 -8.42
C LYS A 133 -13.27 6.12 -7.48
N GLU A 134 -14.05 6.19 -6.41
CA GLU A 134 -14.27 7.44 -5.70
C GLU A 134 -13.10 7.82 -4.78
N LEU A 135 -12.25 6.87 -4.35
CA LEU A 135 -11.13 7.19 -3.44
C LEU A 135 -9.83 6.39 -3.69
N TRP A 136 -9.86 5.05 -3.79
CA TRP A 136 -8.62 4.26 -3.98
C TRP A 136 -8.02 4.45 -5.37
N LEU A 137 -8.84 4.25 -6.42
CA LEU A 137 -8.43 4.50 -7.80
C LEU A 137 -8.17 5.99 -8.04
N GLY A 138 -8.94 6.88 -7.40
CA GLY A 138 -8.77 8.33 -7.49
C GLY A 138 -7.43 8.81 -6.93
N LEU A 139 -7.02 8.30 -5.75
CA LEU A 139 -5.70 8.59 -5.17
C LEU A 139 -4.56 8.02 -6.03
N GLU A 140 -4.72 6.79 -6.52
CA GLU A 140 -3.74 6.15 -7.40
C GLU A 140 -3.57 6.89 -8.73
N ASP A 141 -4.68 7.31 -9.35
CA ASP A 141 -4.66 8.13 -10.55
C ASP A 141 -4.10 9.51 -10.27
N HIS A 142 -4.37 10.10 -9.09
CA HIS A 142 -3.79 11.38 -8.71
C HIS A 142 -2.28 11.30 -8.55
N VAL A 143 -1.76 10.29 -7.83
CA VAL A 143 -0.31 10.09 -7.66
C VAL A 143 0.37 9.82 -9.01
N LEU A 144 -0.21 8.96 -9.86
CA LEU A 144 0.36 8.65 -11.16
C LEU A 144 0.26 9.83 -12.14
N ALA A 145 -0.87 10.55 -12.16
CA ALA A 145 -1.04 11.75 -12.98
C ALA A 145 -0.12 12.87 -12.52
N TYR A 146 0.09 13.03 -11.20
CA TYR A 146 1.06 13.97 -10.65
C TYR A 146 2.48 13.58 -11.09
N ALA A 147 2.85 12.30 -10.99
CA ALA A 147 4.15 11.79 -11.47
C ALA A 147 4.37 12.09 -12.95
N GLN A 148 3.39 11.75 -13.80
CA GLN A 148 3.44 11.96 -15.25
C GLN A 148 3.50 13.45 -15.62
N THR A 149 2.59 14.24 -15.08
CA THR A 149 2.45 15.67 -15.41
C THR A 149 3.71 16.44 -15.02
N ASN A 150 4.28 16.12 -13.86
CA ASN A 150 5.43 16.82 -13.33
C ASN A 150 6.76 16.13 -13.62
N ARG A 151 6.74 14.98 -14.33
CA ARG A 151 7.94 14.19 -14.62
C ARG A 151 8.72 13.81 -13.36
N ASN A 152 7.97 13.49 -12.30
CA ASN A 152 8.50 13.26 -10.98
C ASN A 152 8.78 11.76 -10.77
N ARG A 153 9.87 11.49 -10.06
CA ARG A 153 10.11 10.20 -9.42
C ARG A 153 9.33 10.12 -8.12
N ILE A 154 8.62 9.02 -7.93
CA ILE A 154 7.83 8.75 -6.72
C ILE A 154 8.16 7.34 -6.23
N SER A 155 8.30 7.18 -4.93
CA SER A 155 8.25 5.86 -4.28
C SER A 155 6.90 5.70 -3.59
N VAL A 156 6.22 4.58 -3.81
CA VAL A 156 4.94 4.28 -3.14
C VAL A 156 5.08 3.01 -2.36
N PHE A 157 4.55 3.02 -1.14
CA PHE A 157 4.49 1.87 -0.24
C PHE A 157 3.04 1.53 0.05
N THR A 158 2.67 0.26 0.02
CA THR A 158 1.27 -0.16 0.20
C THR A 158 1.20 -1.57 0.77
N SER A 159 0.28 -1.80 1.69
CA SER A 159 -0.04 -3.14 2.19
C SER A 159 -1.39 -3.15 2.91
N PRO A 160 -1.99 -4.32 3.15
CA PRO A 160 -3.01 -4.46 4.19
C PRO A 160 -2.45 -4.14 5.59
N VAL A 161 -3.35 -3.75 6.49
CA VAL A 161 -3.13 -3.81 7.93
C VAL A 161 -3.41 -5.23 8.38
N LEU A 162 -2.37 -5.97 8.78
CA LEU A 162 -2.48 -7.37 9.19
C LEU A 162 -2.77 -7.46 10.69
N ALA A 163 -4.05 -7.38 11.05
CA ALA A 163 -4.52 -7.42 12.43
C ALA A 163 -4.60 -8.87 12.96
N LEU A 164 -4.39 -9.06 14.26
CA LEU A 164 -4.44 -10.40 14.87
C LEU A 164 -5.84 -11.02 14.86
N ASN A 165 -6.88 -10.19 14.78
CA ASN A 165 -8.28 -10.55 14.81
C ASN A 165 -8.98 -10.46 13.43
N ASP A 166 -8.20 -10.44 12.34
CA ASP A 166 -8.77 -10.48 10.99
C ASP A 166 -9.65 -11.73 10.81
N PRO A 167 -10.87 -11.61 10.27
CA PRO A 167 -11.78 -12.73 10.08
C PRO A 167 -11.14 -13.78 9.17
N LEU A 168 -11.22 -15.04 9.59
CA LEU A 168 -10.68 -16.15 8.80
C LEU A 168 -11.66 -16.53 7.69
N TYR A 169 -11.14 -16.62 6.47
CA TYR A 169 -11.85 -17.15 5.33
C TYR A 169 -10.92 -18.07 4.53
N ARG A 170 -11.32 -19.34 4.37
CA ARG A 170 -10.51 -20.39 3.71
C ARG A 170 -9.06 -20.45 4.25
N GLY A 171 -8.93 -20.25 5.56
CA GLY A 171 -7.64 -20.26 6.29
C GLY A 171 -6.79 -19.00 6.14
N VAL A 172 -7.29 -17.93 5.50
CA VAL A 172 -6.61 -16.62 5.39
C VAL A 172 -7.32 -15.62 6.28
N GLY A 173 -6.58 -14.86 7.09
CA GLY A 173 -7.11 -13.70 7.80
C GLY A 173 -7.32 -12.55 6.82
N ILE A 174 -8.58 -12.24 6.52
CA ILE A 174 -8.99 -11.21 5.56
C ILE A 174 -8.76 -9.83 6.20
N PRO A 175 -7.85 -9.01 5.66
CA PRO A 175 -7.56 -7.69 6.24
C PRO A 175 -8.79 -6.79 6.18
N GLN A 176 -9.06 -6.04 7.23
CA GLN A 176 -10.18 -5.09 7.22
C GLN A 176 -9.79 -3.69 6.73
N ALA A 177 -8.49 -3.38 6.70
CA ALA A 177 -7.98 -2.09 6.29
C ALA A 177 -6.69 -2.21 5.47
N PHE A 178 -6.39 -1.15 4.72
CA PHE A 178 -5.18 -0.98 3.92
C PHE A 178 -4.55 0.36 4.24
N TRP A 179 -3.24 0.45 3.98
CA TRP A 179 -2.50 1.69 4.09
C TRP A 179 -1.69 1.93 2.82
N LYS A 180 -1.41 3.21 2.54
CA LYS A 180 -0.57 3.66 1.43
C LYS A 180 0.25 4.87 1.86
N VAL A 181 1.54 4.90 1.51
CA VAL A 181 2.41 6.05 1.71
C VAL A 181 3.10 6.39 0.39
N ALA A 182 2.89 7.60 -0.11
CA ALA A 182 3.58 8.12 -1.28
C ALA A 182 4.72 9.04 -0.82
N ALA A 183 5.89 8.92 -1.44
CA ALA A 183 7.08 9.69 -1.13
C ALA A 183 7.73 10.27 -2.38
N TRP A 184 8.14 11.52 -2.33
CA TRP A 184 8.77 12.23 -3.44
C TRP A 184 9.76 13.28 -2.92
N THR A 185 10.63 13.78 -3.79
CA THR A 185 11.56 14.85 -3.45
C THR A 185 11.20 16.14 -4.16
N THR A 186 11.13 17.23 -3.41
CA THR A 186 11.03 18.60 -3.95
C THR A 186 12.37 19.30 -3.84
N ALA A 187 12.69 20.23 -4.74
CA ALA A 187 13.89 21.06 -4.63
C ALA A 187 13.52 22.52 -4.42
N VAL A 188 14.03 23.13 -3.35
CA VAL A 188 13.94 24.59 -3.12
C VAL A 188 15.38 25.11 -3.07
N ASP A 189 15.68 26.12 -3.88
CA ASP A 189 17.04 26.69 -4.02
C ASP A 189 18.15 25.64 -4.29
N GLY A 190 17.80 24.58 -5.01
CA GLY A 190 18.72 23.48 -5.33
C GLY A 190 18.92 22.45 -4.20
N ILE A 191 18.27 22.62 -3.05
CA ILE A 191 18.32 21.68 -1.93
C ILE A 191 17.12 20.73 -2.04
N ALA A 192 17.41 19.44 -2.23
CA ALA A 192 16.40 18.40 -2.24
C ALA A 192 15.85 18.18 -0.82
N SER A 193 14.53 18.09 -0.70
CA SER A 193 13.82 17.78 0.53
C SER A 193 12.82 16.66 0.27
N LEU A 194 12.81 15.65 1.14
CA LEU A 194 11.83 14.56 1.09
C LEU A 194 10.45 15.07 1.54
N ARG A 195 9.41 14.55 0.90
CA ARG A 195 8.00 14.73 1.24
C ARG A 195 7.31 13.38 1.25
N ALA A 196 6.35 13.20 2.15
CA ALA A 196 5.54 12.00 2.25
C ALA A 196 4.07 12.33 2.54
N ALA A 197 3.14 11.52 2.04
CA ALA A 197 1.73 11.58 2.40
C ALA A 197 1.22 10.15 2.65
N ALA A 198 0.52 9.94 3.76
CA ALA A 198 0.00 8.65 4.17
C ALA A 198 -1.52 8.60 4.17
N PHE A 199 -2.04 7.40 3.88
CA PHE A 199 -3.46 7.15 3.74
C PHE A 199 -3.84 5.82 4.38
N VAL A 200 -5.04 5.77 4.97
CA VAL A 200 -5.67 4.53 5.48
C VAL A 200 -7.06 4.40 4.87
N LEU A 201 -7.39 3.18 4.47
CA LEU A 201 -8.67 2.83 3.87
C LEU A 201 -9.29 1.63 4.58
N ASP A 202 -10.58 1.71 4.82
CA ASP A 202 -11.36 0.66 5.49
C ASP A 202 -12.27 -0.06 4.49
N GLN A 203 -12.21 -1.39 4.50
CA GLN A 203 -13.10 -2.26 3.73
C GLN A 203 -14.06 -3.08 4.61
N SER A 204 -14.03 -2.90 5.94
CA SER A 204 -14.76 -3.76 6.89
C SER A 204 -16.26 -3.81 6.61
N SER A 205 -16.87 -2.67 6.23
CA SER A 205 -18.30 -2.59 5.93
C SER A 205 -18.72 -3.36 4.67
N GLN A 206 -17.81 -3.52 3.71
CA GLN A 206 -18.00 -4.19 2.44
C GLN A 206 -17.81 -5.70 2.59
N LEU A 207 -17.14 -6.13 3.67
CA LEU A 207 -16.98 -7.53 4.01
C LEU A 207 -18.22 -8.13 4.69
N VAL A 208 -19.17 -7.30 5.18
CA VAL A 208 -20.37 -7.78 5.91
C VAL A 208 -21.27 -8.64 5.02
N ASP A 209 -21.39 -8.29 3.74
CA ASP A 209 -22.24 -8.99 2.78
C ASP A 209 -21.53 -10.19 2.11
N ILE A 210 -20.21 -10.27 2.27
CA ILE A 210 -19.44 -11.46 1.90
C ILE A 210 -19.63 -12.47 3.05
N ASP A 211 -20.19 -13.65 2.75
CA ASP A 211 -20.40 -14.69 3.77
C ASP A 211 -19.05 -15.23 4.28
N LEU A 212 -18.45 -14.49 5.22
CA LEU A 212 -17.22 -14.84 5.93
C LEU A 212 -17.50 -15.78 7.12
N ASN A 213 -18.73 -16.33 7.23
CA ASN A 213 -19.13 -17.17 8.36
C ASN A 213 -18.45 -18.54 8.34
N ASP A 214 -17.28 -18.57 8.99
CA ASP A 214 -16.97 -19.47 10.11
C ASP A 214 -16.38 -18.68 11.33
N ALA A 215 -16.19 -17.36 11.24
CA ALA A 215 -15.46 -16.58 12.26
C ALA A 215 -16.09 -15.23 12.68
N SER A 216 -17.24 -14.86 12.11
CA SER A 216 -17.77 -13.47 12.16
C SER A 216 -18.36 -13.01 13.50
N ALA A 217 -18.38 -13.86 14.54
CA ALA A 217 -19.14 -13.55 15.75
C ALA A 217 -18.41 -12.70 16.80
N GLN A 218 -17.09 -12.47 16.73
CA GLN A 218 -16.35 -12.05 17.94
C GLN A 218 -15.35 -10.89 17.85
N ALA A 219 -15.18 -10.20 16.74
CA ALA A 219 -14.11 -9.20 16.59
C ALA A 219 -14.59 -7.73 16.55
N LEU A 220 -15.41 -7.32 17.51
CA LEU A 220 -15.59 -5.90 17.82
C LEU A 220 -15.40 -5.72 19.32
N ILE A 221 -14.20 -5.27 19.70
CA ILE A 221 -13.80 -4.57 20.94
C ILE A 221 -12.30 -4.84 21.04
N ASP A 222 -11.49 -3.89 20.59
CA ASP A 222 -10.17 -3.59 21.16
C ASP A 222 -9.80 -2.19 20.67
N GLY A 223 -9.17 -1.39 21.54
CA GLY A 223 -8.98 0.06 21.43
C GLY A 223 -8.11 0.57 20.26
N GLY A 224 -8.37 0.08 19.06
CA GLY A 224 -7.89 0.64 17.80
C GLY A 224 -8.50 2.01 17.51
N PRO A 225 -8.00 2.70 16.47
CA PRO A 225 -8.63 3.93 15.98
C PRO A 225 -10.15 3.71 15.79
N PRO A 226 -10.98 4.76 15.98
CA PRO A 226 -12.43 4.63 15.92
C PRO A 226 -12.84 3.90 14.64
N PRO A 227 -13.85 3.01 14.68
CA PRO A 227 -14.29 2.27 13.51
C PRO A 227 -14.53 3.25 12.38
N LEU A 228 -13.73 3.10 11.33
CA LEU A 228 -13.82 3.90 10.12
C LEU A 228 -15.14 3.45 9.51
N GLY A 229 -16.19 4.27 9.69
CA GLY A 229 -17.52 3.94 9.18
C GLY A 229 -17.48 3.62 7.68
N PRO A 230 -18.58 3.12 7.11
CA PRO A 230 -18.58 2.55 5.77
C PRO A 230 -17.99 3.56 4.76
N TYR A 231 -16.89 3.18 4.09
CA TYR A 231 -16.25 3.87 2.96
C TYR A 231 -15.38 5.11 3.23
N LEU A 232 -14.59 5.17 4.31
CA LEU A 232 -13.76 6.35 4.54
C LEU A 232 -12.28 6.09 4.23
N SER A 233 -11.80 6.71 3.15
CA SER A 233 -10.36 6.94 2.96
C SER A 233 -9.96 8.17 3.77
N TYR A 234 -8.87 8.05 4.49
CA TYR A 234 -8.31 9.14 5.28
C TYR A 234 -6.91 9.44 4.80
N GLN A 235 -6.56 10.72 4.75
CA GLN A 235 -5.17 11.10 4.89
C GLN A 235 -4.84 11.11 6.39
N VAL A 236 -3.74 10.48 6.75
CA VAL A 236 -3.31 10.29 8.14
C VAL A 236 -1.83 10.64 8.28
N PRO A 237 -1.35 10.95 9.50
CA PRO A 237 0.07 11.04 9.75
C PRO A 237 0.80 9.72 9.44
N VAL A 238 2.01 9.77 8.88
CA VAL A 238 2.85 8.60 8.64
C VAL A 238 3.14 7.84 9.96
N GLU A 239 3.32 8.56 11.07
CA GLU A 239 3.50 7.99 12.42
C GLU A 239 2.30 7.13 12.88
N ASP A 240 1.09 7.45 12.41
CA ASP A 240 -0.09 6.65 12.70
C ASP A 240 -0.10 5.34 11.89
N VAL A 241 0.41 5.35 10.65
CA VAL A 241 0.61 4.12 9.87
C VAL A 241 1.71 3.26 10.48
N GLU A 242 2.81 3.86 10.92
CA GLU A 242 3.87 3.19 11.67
C GLU A 242 3.31 2.49 12.93
N SER A 243 2.52 3.22 13.73
CA SER A 243 1.84 2.66 14.90
C SER A 243 0.89 1.51 14.55
N LEU A 244 0.11 1.67 13.47
CA LEU A 244 -0.94 0.72 13.06
C LEU A 244 -0.35 -0.59 12.52
N THR A 245 0.82 -0.53 11.88
CA THR A 245 1.41 -1.65 11.16
C THR A 245 2.59 -2.29 11.91
N GLY A 246 3.22 -1.54 12.83
CA GLY A 246 4.46 -1.95 13.51
C GLY A 246 5.69 -1.98 12.59
N LEU A 247 5.61 -1.35 11.41
CA LEU A 247 6.73 -1.20 10.47
C LEU A 247 7.49 0.09 10.77
N ASP A 248 8.80 0.09 10.59
CA ASP A 248 9.63 1.30 10.66
C ASP A 248 9.55 2.07 9.34
N PHE A 249 9.05 3.30 9.39
CA PHE A 249 8.94 4.21 8.23
C PHE A 249 10.10 5.21 8.15
N GLY A 250 10.97 5.27 9.16
CA GLY A 250 12.16 6.12 9.19
C GLY A 250 11.91 7.59 8.81
N GLU A 251 12.67 8.08 7.83
CA GLU A 251 12.63 9.48 7.37
C GLU A 251 11.25 9.93 6.85
N LEU A 252 10.36 8.99 6.48
CA LEU A 252 9.02 9.32 6.00
C LEU A 252 8.17 9.99 7.08
N VAL A 253 8.39 9.65 8.36
CA VAL A 253 7.69 10.28 9.49
C VAL A 253 8.00 11.78 9.54
N MET A 254 9.27 12.15 9.38
CA MET A 254 9.70 13.56 9.41
C MET A 254 9.35 14.31 8.12
N ALA A 255 9.29 13.59 7.01
CA ALA A 255 8.96 14.11 5.68
C ALA A 255 7.46 14.31 5.45
N ASP A 256 6.61 13.90 6.39
CA ASP A 256 5.16 14.05 6.27
C ASP A 256 4.75 15.50 5.97
N VAL A 257 3.84 15.63 5.00
CA VAL A 257 3.21 16.89 4.58
C VAL A 257 2.12 17.33 5.55
N MET A 258 1.50 16.40 6.28
CA MET A 258 0.64 16.76 7.39
C MET A 258 1.48 17.42 8.47
N ALA A 259 1.00 18.57 8.98
CA ALA A 259 1.68 19.24 10.07
C ALA A 259 1.84 18.26 11.25
N PRO A 260 2.98 18.24 11.95
CA PRO A 260 3.08 17.50 13.19
C PRO A 260 1.92 17.94 14.06
N VAL A 261 1.07 17.00 14.47
CA VAL A 261 0.14 17.26 15.55
C VAL A 261 1.05 17.51 16.75
N LEU A 262 1.29 18.79 17.08
CA LEU A 262 2.05 19.19 18.27
C LEU A 262 1.59 18.27 19.41
N ALA A 263 2.50 17.39 19.84
CA ALA A 263 2.24 16.23 20.69
C ALA A 263 0.98 16.39 21.56
N GLY A 264 -0.11 15.80 21.09
CA GLY A 264 -1.42 15.85 21.71
C GLY A 264 -1.53 14.84 22.85
N ARG A 265 -0.91 15.18 23.98
CA ARG A 265 -1.20 14.72 25.35
C ARG A 265 -0.97 13.25 25.71
N ALA A 266 -0.20 13.05 26.77
CA ALA A 266 -0.06 11.79 27.51
C ALA A 266 -1.35 11.36 28.28
N ASP A 267 -2.53 11.86 27.90
CA ASP A 267 -3.79 11.71 28.65
C ASP A 267 -4.80 10.74 28.01
N GLY A 268 -4.47 10.10 26.90
CA GLY A 268 -5.32 9.08 26.28
C GLY A 268 -6.56 9.63 25.55
N SER A 269 -6.55 10.91 25.16
CA SER A 269 -7.57 11.47 24.27
C SER A 269 -7.43 10.95 22.81
N PRO A 270 -8.51 10.91 22.00
CA PRO A 270 -8.48 10.34 20.65
C PRO A 270 -7.46 11.05 19.75
N ARG A 271 -6.70 10.29 18.96
CA ARG A 271 -5.68 10.83 18.02
C ARG A 271 -6.31 11.88 17.10
N THR A 272 -6.08 13.16 17.37
CA THR A 272 -6.59 14.27 16.56
C THR A 272 -5.66 14.51 15.38
N GLY A 273 -6.07 14.17 14.15
CA GLY A 273 -5.25 14.44 12.96
C GLY A 273 -5.73 13.82 11.66
N TRP A 274 -6.58 12.79 11.67
CA TRP A 274 -7.04 12.14 10.44
C TRP A 274 -8.01 13.03 9.67
N VAL A 275 -7.70 13.25 8.38
CA VAL A 275 -8.55 14.02 7.47
C VAL A 275 -9.33 13.06 6.59
N ARG A 276 -10.65 13.01 6.77
CA ARG A 276 -11.54 12.23 5.91
C ARG A 276 -11.53 12.81 4.50
N LEU A 277 -11.23 11.98 3.51
CA LEU A 277 -11.22 12.36 2.11
C LEU A 277 -12.62 12.14 1.49
N ARG A 278 -13.14 13.17 0.83
CA ARG A 278 -14.37 13.10 0.02
C ARG A 278 -14.09 13.28 -1.47
N ASN A 279 -12.95 13.89 -1.79
CA ASN A 279 -12.41 14.09 -3.12
C ASN A 279 -10.89 14.39 -3.01
N ASP A 280 -10.23 14.53 -4.15
CA ASP A 280 -8.81 14.85 -4.27
C ASP A 280 -8.43 16.22 -3.66
N GLY A 281 -9.34 17.19 -3.66
CA GLY A 281 -9.13 18.50 -3.06
C GLY A 281 -9.05 18.51 -1.52
N ASP A 282 -9.43 17.43 -0.85
CA ASP A 282 -9.24 17.27 0.60
C ASP A 282 -7.78 16.85 0.94
N ILE A 283 -6.95 16.47 -0.04
CA ILE A 283 -5.59 15.96 0.16
C ILE A 283 -4.60 17.12 0.36
N THR A 284 -3.83 17.05 1.45
CA THR A 284 -2.67 17.94 1.70
C THR A 284 -1.42 17.34 1.06
N LEU A 285 -0.78 18.08 0.14
CA LEU A 285 0.48 17.65 -0.51
C LEU A 285 1.64 18.63 -0.28
N GLU A 286 1.40 19.73 0.41
CA GLU A 286 2.42 20.69 0.79
C GLU A 286 2.48 20.80 2.31
N LYS A 287 3.70 20.84 2.85
CA LYS A 287 3.88 21.09 4.28
C LYS A 287 3.46 22.53 4.56
N ALA A 288 2.58 22.74 5.54
CA ALA A 288 2.17 24.08 5.95
C ALA A 288 3.41 24.93 6.25
N ALA A 289 3.46 26.14 5.69
CA ALA A 289 4.54 27.08 5.97
C ALA A 289 4.60 27.36 7.48
N SER A 290 5.77 27.12 8.07
CA SER A 290 6.05 27.36 9.49
C SER A 290 6.19 28.84 9.80
#